data_AF-G4Z8K1-F1
#
_entry.id   AF-G4Z8K1-F1
#
_cell.length_a   1.000
_cell.length_b   1.000
_cell.length_c   1.000
_cell.angle_alpha   90.00
_cell.angle_beta   90.00
_cell.angle_gamma   90.00
#
_symmetry.space_group_name_H-M   'P 1'
#
loop_
_entity.id
_entity.type
_entity.pdbx_description
1 polymer ?
#
loop_
_entity_poly.entity_id
_entity_poly.type
_entity_poly.pdbx_seq_one_letter_code
_entity_poly.pdbx_strand_id
1 'polypeptide(L)'
;MNSDRVKALRREYVLKIMKAQSKRKRILYFDETIFNLFCSRTCGWSRRGSRAVVVRPGLKGGNLSVIACISAQGLEGAEFRWGTNNADAIDSFVMTLLDKLMDKGVSMFDVAVVCDNASIHTNVEEITRRAEYAEVEFINLSPYSPMLNPIENVFSVFKSGVRAFLAAKRDEILQVPPNQTKAVHRAHYLLRAAKYSMCVKVTPDLCDSEAAHTLSFHAAALDEHDMLVDETSNF
;
A
#
# COMPACT_ATOMS: atom_id res chain seq x y z
N MET A 1 19.52 -9.69 2.35
CA MET A 1 18.11 -10.10 2.19
C MET A 1 17.78 -11.35 2.99
N ASN A 2 18.50 -12.47 2.81
CA ASN A 2 18.35 -13.69 3.63
C ASN A 2 19.51 -13.90 4.65
N SER A 3 20.03 -12.84 5.26
CA SER A 3 21.02 -13.01 6.33
C SER A 3 20.36 -13.57 7.59
N ASP A 4 21.12 -14.28 8.43
CA ASP A 4 20.63 -14.87 9.69
C ASP A 4 19.92 -13.83 10.57
N ARG A 5 20.46 -12.61 10.62
CA ARG A 5 19.81 -11.47 11.29
C ARG A 5 18.41 -11.19 10.74
N VAL A 6 18.23 -11.14 9.42
CA VAL A 6 16.92 -10.83 8.80
C VAL A 6 15.95 -12.00 8.99
N LYS A 7 16.43 -13.24 8.95
CA LYS A 7 15.63 -14.43 9.26
C LYS A 7 15.10 -14.42 10.68
N ALA A 8 15.96 -14.14 11.66
CA ALA A 8 15.56 -13.97 13.06
C ALA A 8 14.52 -12.86 13.23
N LEU A 9 14.69 -11.72 12.55
CA LEU A 9 13.72 -10.61 12.58
C LEU A 9 12.38 -11.00 11.94
N ARG A 10 12.37 -11.79 10.85
CA ARG A 10 11.15 -12.33 10.23
C ARG A 10 10.40 -13.26 11.18
N ARG A 11 11.14 -14.17 11.85
CA ARG A 11 10.58 -15.04 12.88
C ARG A 11 9.95 -14.24 14.00
N GLU A 12 10.65 -13.25 14.54
CA GLU A 12 10.14 -12.38 15.61
C GLU A 12 8.88 -11.63 15.18
N TYR A 13 8.88 -11.07 13.97
CA TYR A 13 7.71 -10.40 13.38
C TYR A 13 6.50 -11.35 13.31
N VAL A 14 6.68 -12.55 12.75
CA VAL A 14 5.59 -13.54 12.63
C VAL A 14 5.05 -13.94 14.00
N LEU A 15 5.92 -14.12 15.00
CA LEU A 15 5.48 -14.40 16.38
C LEU A 15 4.63 -13.26 16.96
N LYS A 16 4.98 -11.99 16.71
CA LYS A 16 4.19 -10.82 17.12
C LYS A 16 2.82 -10.80 16.43
N ILE A 17 2.78 -11.02 15.11
CA ILE A 17 1.53 -11.11 14.34
C ILE A 17 0.64 -12.24 14.85
N MET A 18 1.18 -13.44 15.04
CA MET A 18 0.42 -14.59 15.57
C MET A 18 -0.14 -14.31 16.96
N LYS A 19 0.62 -13.62 17.82
CA LYS A 19 0.15 -13.20 19.15
C LYS A 19 -1.00 -12.19 19.04
N ALA A 20 -0.90 -11.19 18.18
CA ALA A 20 -1.97 -10.23 17.93
C ALA A 20 -3.24 -10.93 17.38
N GLN A 21 -3.07 -11.87 16.45
CA GLN A 21 -4.16 -12.71 15.92
C GLN A 21 -4.80 -13.57 17.01
N SER A 22 -4.03 -14.20 17.89
CA SER A 22 -4.56 -15.01 19.00
C SER A 22 -5.40 -14.20 19.99
N LYS A 23 -5.06 -12.91 20.14
CA LYS A 23 -5.83 -11.93 20.93
C LYS A 23 -7.00 -11.34 20.17
N ARG A 24 -7.22 -11.76 18.91
CA ARG A 24 -8.25 -11.25 18.00
C ARG A 24 -8.15 -9.74 17.76
N LYS A 25 -6.94 -9.21 17.78
CA LYS A 25 -6.71 -7.80 17.44
C LYS A 25 -7.03 -7.56 15.97
N ARG A 26 -7.57 -6.38 15.67
CA ARG A 26 -7.64 -5.81 14.32
C ARG A 26 -6.24 -5.33 13.94
N ILE A 27 -5.60 -6.06 13.05
CA ILE A 27 -4.26 -5.72 12.55
C ILE A 27 -4.42 -4.79 11.34
N LEU A 28 -3.87 -3.60 11.48
CA LEU A 28 -3.88 -2.52 10.52
C LEU A 28 -2.53 -2.49 9.81
N TYR A 29 -2.52 -2.78 8.52
CA TYR A 29 -1.34 -2.68 7.68
C TYR A 29 -1.44 -1.40 6.88
N PHE A 30 -0.51 -0.47 7.08
CA PHE A 30 -0.43 0.72 6.24
C PHE A 30 0.92 0.82 5.55
N ASP A 31 0.89 1.46 4.39
CA ASP A 31 2.05 1.65 3.53
C ASP A 31 1.73 2.70 2.45
N GLU A 32 2.73 3.08 1.66
CA GLU A 32 2.61 4.03 0.57
C GLU A 32 2.84 3.42 -0.80
N THR A 33 2.19 4.03 -1.79
CA THR A 33 2.48 3.77 -3.19
C THR A 33 2.46 5.05 -3.99
N ILE A 34 3.29 5.09 -5.03
CA ILE A 34 3.43 6.24 -5.91
C ILE A 34 2.96 5.89 -7.33
N PHE A 35 2.25 6.84 -7.96
CA PHE A 35 1.97 6.81 -9.39
C PHE A 35 2.65 7.98 -10.09
N ASN A 36 3.42 7.67 -11.12
CA ASN A 36 3.85 8.69 -12.07
C ASN A 36 2.67 9.15 -12.94
N LEU A 37 2.63 10.44 -13.30
CA LEU A 37 1.64 11.02 -14.21
C LEU A 37 1.48 10.28 -15.55
N PHE A 38 2.55 9.64 -16.01
CA PHE A 38 2.60 8.88 -17.27
C PHE A 38 2.58 7.37 -17.04
N CYS A 39 2.14 6.91 -15.87
CA CYS A 39 1.96 5.50 -15.61
C CYS A 39 1.01 4.88 -16.65
N SER A 40 1.41 3.71 -17.14
CA SER A 40 0.70 2.98 -18.19
C SER A 40 0.85 1.48 -17.92
N ARG A 41 0.02 0.66 -18.56
CA ARG A 41 0.15 -0.80 -18.48
C ARG A 41 1.54 -1.22 -18.96
N THR A 42 2.16 -2.16 -18.25
CA THR A 42 3.44 -2.77 -18.63
C THR A 42 3.27 -3.79 -19.75
N CYS A 43 2.09 -4.41 -19.85
CA CYS A 43 1.74 -5.39 -20.87
C CYS A 43 0.52 -4.96 -21.71
N GLY A 44 0.49 -5.38 -22.97
CA GLY A 44 -0.59 -5.12 -23.90
C GLY A 44 -0.65 -6.20 -24.97
N TRP A 45 -1.79 -6.32 -25.64
CA TRP A 45 -2.01 -7.30 -26.70
C TRP A 45 -1.63 -6.70 -28.05
N SER A 46 -0.99 -7.50 -28.90
CA SER A 46 -0.70 -7.20 -30.30
C SER A 46 -0.98 -8.42 -31.17
N ARG A 47 -1.05 -8.24 -32.49
CA ARG A 47 -1.16 -9.37 -33.41
C ARG A 47 0.05 -10.29 -33.25
N ARG A 48 -0.15 -11.61 -33.36
CA ARG A 48 0.94 -12.59 -33.31
C ARG A 48 2.04 -12.20 -34.31
N GLY A 49 3.30 -12.18 -33.85
CA GLY A 49 4.44 -11.73 -34.65
C GLY A 49 4.73 -10.23 -34.64
N SER A 50 3.92 -9.42 -33.94
CA SER A 50 4.16 -7.97 -33.78
C SER A 50 4.34 -7.60 -32.31
N ARG A 51 5.17 -6.58 -32.03
CA ARG A 51 5.37 -6.06 -30.68
C ARG A 51 4.22 -5.13 -30.30
N ALA A 52 3.68 -5.26 -29.08
CA ALA A 52 2.76 -4.27 -28.53
C ALA A 52 3.54 -2.96 -28.25
N VAL A 53 3.18 -1.88 -28.95
CA VAL A 53 3.83 -0.57 -28.83
C VAL A 53 2.84 0.45 -28.30
N VAL A 54 3.22 1.17 -27.25
CA VAL A 54 2.49 2.32 -26.72
C VAL A 54 3.42 3.52 -26.70
N VAL A 55 3.05 4.58 -27.43
CA VAL A 55 3.77 5.86 -27.39
C VAL A 55 3.48 6.54 -26.05
N ARG A 56 4.52 6.77 -25.25
CA ARG A 56 4.45 7.51 -23.99
C ARG A 56 4.84 8.97 -24.20
N PRO A 57 4.09 9.95 -23.69
CA PRO A 57 4.55 11.33 -23.66
C PRO A 57 5.78 11.44 -22.75
N GLY A 58 6.87 12.03 -23.23
CA GLY A 58 8.16 12.14 -22.53
C GLY A 58 8.28 13.36 -21.61
N LEU A 59 7.27 13.66 -20.79
CA LEU A 59 7.32 14.82 -19.88
C LEU A 59 7.55 14.36 -18.43
N LYS A 60 8.29 15.16 -17.65
CA LYS A 60 8.29 15.04 -16.19
C LYS A 60 6.96 15.62 -15.68
N GLY A 61 6.25 14.86 -14.87
CA GLY A 61 4.98 15.27 -14.25
C GLY A 61 4.99 14.99 -12.76
N GLY A 62 4.10 15.62 -12.01
CA GLY A 62 3.96 15.38 -10.57
C GLY A 62 3.61 13.91 -10.29
N ASN A 63 4.15 13.38 -9.20
CA ASN A 63 3.80 12.07 -8.69
C ASN A 63 2.53 12.17 -7.84
N LEU A 64 1.63 11.21 -7.96
CA LEU A 64 0.53 11.02 -7.02
C LEU A 64 0.99 9.99 -5.98
N SER A 65 1.25 10.44 -4.77
CA SER A 65 1.48 9.57 -3.63
C SER A 65 0.15 9.17 -3.01
N VAL A 66 0.04 7.92 -2.60
CA VAL A 66 -1.14 7.35 -1.96
C VAL A 66 -0.69 6.65 -0.70
N ILE A 67 -1.21 7.08 0.45
CA ILE A 67 -1.07 6.35 1.72
C ILE A 67 -2.36 5.57 1.88
N ALA A 68 -2.28 4.28 2.23
CA ALA A 68 -3.47 3.52 2.55
C ALA A 68 -3.23 2.62 3.75
N CYS A 69 -4.32 2.29 4.44
CA CYS A 69 -4.34 1.33 5.52
C CYS A 69 -5.45 0.32 5.28
N ILE A 70 -5.13 -0.96 5.42
CA ILE A 70 -6.05 -2.07 5.28
C ILE A 70 -6.06 -2.93 6.56
N SER A 71 -7.15 -3.66 6.74
CA SER A 71 -7.21 -4.82 7.64
C SER A 71 -7.91 -5.97 6.91
N ALA A 72 -8.03 -7.14 7.55
CA ALA A 72 -8.85 -8.23 7.02
C ALA A 72 -10.32 -7.83 6.77
N GLN A 73 -10.79 -6.72 7.34
CA GLN A 73 -12.15 -6.19 7.11
C GLN A 73 -12.26 -5.29 5.87
N GLY A 74 -11.15 -4.98 5.20
CA GLY A 74 -11.12 -4.12 4.01
C GLY A 74 -10.26 -2.87 4.18
N LEU A 75 -10.59 -1.83 3.42
CA LEU A 75 -9.91 -0.53 3.47
C LEU A 75 -10.34 0.29 4.70
N GLU A 76 -9.38 0.68 5.51
CA GLU A 76 -9.59 1.45 6.74
C GLU A 76 -9.47 2.96 6.52
N GLY A 77 -8.54 3.33 5.64
CA GLY A 77 -8.30 4.71 5.26
C GLY A 77 -7.40 4.80 4.04
N ALA A 78 -7.57 5.85 3.24
CA ALA A 78 -6.67 6.18 2.15
C ALA A 78 -6.58 7.69 1.96
N GLU A 79 -5.38 8.18 1.69
CA GLU A 79 -5.11 9.57 1.36
C GLU A 79 -4.36 9.69 0.03
N PHE A 80 -4.71 10.70 -0.76
CA PHE A 80 -4.16 10.95 -2.09
C PHE A 80 -3.52 12.32 -2.10
N ARG A 81 -2.21 12.39 -2.32
CA ARG A 81 -1.44 13.64 -2.27
C ARG A 81 -0.55 13.77 -3.49
N TRP A 82 -0.49 14.98 -4.07
CA TRP A 82 0.47 15.27 -5.13
C TRP A 82 1.83 15.61 -4.52
N GLY A 83 2.90 15.02 -5.04
CA GLY A 83 4.26 15.17 -4.52
C GLY A 83 4.73 13.92 -3.78
N THR A 84 5.77 14.10 -2.96
CA THR A 84 6.36 13.05 -2.13
C THR A 84 5.82 13.17 -0.71
N ASN A 85 5.53 12.04 -0.07
CA ASN A 85 5.17 12.03 1.36
C ASN A 85 6.41 12.26 2.23
N ASN A 86 6.18 12.91 3.37
CA ASN A 86 7.16 13.09 4.44
C ASN A 86 6.62 12.45 5.73
N ALA A 87 7.43 12.43 6.79
CA ALA A 87 7.02 11.88 8.08
C ALA A 87 5.74 12.55 8.62
N ASP A 88 5.64 13.89 8.55
CA ASP A 88 4.44 14.62 9.03
C ASP A 88 3.14 14.17 8.34
N ALA A 89 3.22 13.80 7.05
CA ALA A 89 2.09 13.27 6.31
C ALA A 89 1.63 11.91 6.83
N ILE A 90 2.57 11.02 7.15
CA ILE A 90 2.30 9.71 7.75
C ILE A 90 1.73 9.90 9.14
N ASP A 91 2.35 10.76 9.95
CA ASP A 91 1.93 11.04 11.32
C ASP A 91 0.47 11.52 11.35
N SER A 92 0.15 12.48 10.50
CA SER A 92 -1.21 13.01 10.34
C SER A 92 -2.21 11.93 9.91
N PHE A 93 -1.81 11.05 8.98
CA PHE A 93 -2.64 9.96 8.51
C PHE A 93 -2.93 8.94 9.61
N VAL A 94 -1.90 8.51 10.35
CA VAL A 94 -2.03 7.53 11.43
C VAL A 94 -2.90 8.08 12.57
N MET A 95 -2.67 9.33 13.01
CA MET A 95 -3.50 9.96 14.04
C MET A 95 -4.97 10.03 13.59
N THR A 96 -5.22 10.53 12.37
CA THR A 96 -6.57 10.62 11.81
C THR A 96 -7.24 9.25 11.70
N LEU A 97 -6.48 8.20 11.38
CA LEU A 97 -6.98 6.84 11.30
C LEU A 97 -7.39 6.30 12.68
N LEU A 98 -6.53 6.46 13.69
CA LEU A 98 -6.79 6.00 15.05
C LEU A 98 -7.97 6.74 15.67
N ASP A 99 -8.05 8.07 15.51
CA ASP A 99 -9.18 8.88 15.97
C ASP A 99 -10.50 8.39 15.36
N LYS A 100 -10.53 8.12 14.04
CA LYS A 100 -11.71 7.56 13.36
C LYS A 100 -12.11 6.18 13.88
N LEU A 101 -11.16 5.37 14.34
CA LEU A 101 -11.45 4.06 14.94
C LEU A 101 -12.03 4.24 16.34
N MET A 102 -11.48 5.16 17.14
CA MET A 102 -12.04 5.53 18.45
C MET A 102 -13.47 6.08 18.32
N ASP A 103 -13.74 6.95 17.34
CA ASP A 103 -15.07 7.50 17.05
C ASP A 103 -16.08 6.41 16.67
N LYS A 104 -15.62 5.31 16.08
CA LYS A 104 -16.43 4.13 15.77
C LYS A 104 -16.60 3.17 16.97
N GLY A 105 -16.04 3.51 18.13
CA GLY A 105 -16.10 2.70 19.35
C GLY A 105 -15.12 1.52 19.36
N VAL A 106 -14.09 1.52 18.50
CA VAL A 106 -13.05 0.48 18.52
C VAL A 106 -12.09 0.76 19.68
N SER A 107 -11.92 -0.22 20.56
CA SER A 107 -10.94 -0.14 21.64
C SER A 107 -9.51 -0.16 21.08
N MET A 108 -8.66 0.76 21.54
CA MET A 108 -7.24 0.80 21.14
C MET A 108 -6.49 -0.46 21.59
N PHE A 109 -6.94 -1.10 22.68
CA PHE A 109 -6.43 -2.41 23.12
C PHE A 109 -6.60 -3.50 22.06
N ASP A 110 -7.66 -3.44 21.25
CA ASP A 110 -7.97 -4.41 20.21
C ASP A 110 -7.28 -4.09 18.88
N VAL A 111 -6.43 -3.05 18.82
CA VAL A 111 -5.75 -2.62 17.60
C VAL A 111 -4.27 -2.98 17.64
N ALA A 112 -3.76 -3.41 16.48
CA ALA A 112 -2.33 -3.47 16.21
C ALA A 112 -2.02 -2.74 14.91
N VAL A 113 -0.96 -1.93 14.88
CA VAL A 113 -0.52 -1.18 13.70
C VAL A 113 0.78 -1.76 13.19
N VAL A 114 0.83 -2.04 11.89
CA VAL A 114 1.97 -2.61 11.16
C VAL A 114 2.39 -1.66 10.04
N CYS A 115 3.69 -1.36 9.98
CA CYS A 115 4.33 -0.68 8.87
C CYS A 115 5.75 -1.18 8.67
N ASP A 116 6.37 -0.81 7.56
CA ASP A 116 7.79 -1.06 7.33
C ASP A 116 8.69 -0.06 8.09
N ASN A 117 10.01 -0.29 8.02
CA ASN A 117 11.00 0.57 8.67
C ASN A 117 11.48 1.72 7.77
N ALA A 118 10.63 2.22 6.86
CA ALA A 118 10.99 3.37 6.04
C ALA A 118 11.27 4.60 6.92
N SER A 119 12.18 5.47 6.48
CA SER A 119 12.55 6.67 7.24
C SER A 119 11.36 7.63 7.47
N ILE A 120 10.34 7.56 6.62
CA ILE A 120 9.10 8.34 6.78
C ILE A 120 8.15 7.77 7.84
N HIS A 121 8.41 6.56 8.37
CA HIS A 121 7.62 5.92 9.43
C HIS A 121 8.25 6.09 10.83
N THR A 122 9.31 6.88 10.95
CA THR A 122 10.13 6.99 12.17
C THR A 122 9.32 7.31 13.43
N ASN A 123 8.27 8.12 13.33
CA ASN A 123 7.51 8.60 14.50
C ASN A 123 6.27 7.74 14.81
N VAL A 124 5.95 6.74 13.99
CA VAL A 124 4.71 5.96 14.12
C VAL A 124 4.66 5.23 15.46
N GLU A 125 5.80 4.66 15.89
CA GLU A 125 5.92 4.03 17.21
C GLU A 125 5.65 5.04 18.33
N GLU A 126 6.20 6.24 18.25
CA GLU A 126 6.00 7.29 19.25
C GLU A 126 4.53 7.74 19.30
N ILE A 127 3.88 7.88 18.15
CA ILE A 127 2.45 8.19 18.07
C ILE A 127 1.64 7.13 18.80
N THR A 128 1.88 5.85 18.54
CA THR A 128 1.16 4.75 19.21
C THR A 128 1.42 4.67 20.72
N ARG A 129 2.43 5.36 21.24
CA ARG A 129 2.74 5.45 22.68
C ARG A 129 2.12 6.67 23.37
N ARG A 130 1.49 7.59 22.64
CA ARG A 130 0.79 8.74 23.23
C ARG A 130 -0.35 8.28 24.11
N ALA A 131 -0.71 9.07 25.13
CA ALA A 131 -1.69 8.66 26.15
C ALA A 131 -3.05 8.27 25.55
N GLU A 132 -3.44 8.94 24.48
CA GLU A 132 -4.67 8.71 23.72
C GLU A 132 -4.68 7.37 22.97
N TYR A 133 -3.50 6.84 22.63
CA TYR A 133 -3.32 5.63 21.82
C TYR A 133 -2.54 4.53 22.54
N ALA A 134 -2.22 4.69 23.83
CA ALA A 134 -1.22 3.90 24.56
C ALA A 134 -1.45 2.38 24.59
N GLU A 135 -2.66 1.93 24.22
CA GLU A 135 -3.02 0.52 24.15
C GLU A 135 -2.87 -0.11 22.75
N VAL A 136 -2.61 0.71 21.72
CA VAL A 136 -2.33 0.26 20.36
C VAL A 136 -1.01 -0.51 20.35
N GLU A 137 -1.02 -1.72 19.82
CA GLU A 137 0.20 -2.52 19.68
C GLU A 137 0.90 -2.18 18.37
N PHE A 138 2.09 -1.59 18.46
CA PHE A 138 2.91 -1.30 17.30
C PHE A 138 3.82 -2.49 16.94
N ILE A 139 3.83 -2.86 15.66
CA ILE A 139 4.61 -3.99 15.13
C ILE A 139 5.34 -3.55 13.85
N ASN A 140 6.65 -3.33 13.96
CA ASN A 140 7.49 -3.12 12.77
C ASN A 140 7.62 -4.38 11.93
N LEU A 141 7.40 -4.25 10.63
CA LEU A 141 7.68 -5.30 9.64
C LEU A 141 9.18 -5.61 9.62
N SER A 142 9.51 -6.88 9.44
CA SER A 142 10.90 -7.27 9.25
C SER A 142 11.47 -6.68 7.95
N PRO A 143 12.71 -6.16 7.94
CA PRO A 143 13.34 -5.61 6.74
C PRO A 143 13.30 -6.57 5.54
N TYR A 144 13.16 -6.04 4.34
CA TYR A 144 13.15 -6.81 3.08
C TYR A 144 12.14 -7.97 3.11
N SER A 145 10.94 -7.74 3.65
CA SER A 145 9.92 -8.80 3.79
C SER A 145 8.52 -8.39 3.27
N PRO A 146 8.40 -7.89 2.03
CA PRO A 146 7.12 -7.45 1.46
C PRO A 146 6.10 -8.59 1.35
N MET A 147 6.53 -9.86 1.19
CA MET A 147 5.66 -11.03 1.19
C MET A 147 4.94 -11.28 2.53
N LEU A 148 5.39 -10.64 3.61
CA LEU A 148 4.72 -10.67 4.92
C LEU A 148 3.80 -9.46 5.13
N ASN A 149 3.73 -8.53 4.17
CA ASN A 149 2.89 -7.34 4.23
C ASN A 149 1.73 -7.45 3.22
N PRO A 150 0.50 -7.75 3.65
CA PRO A 150 -0.63 -8.00 2.74
C PRO A 150 -0.97 -6.78 1.87
N ILE A 151 -0.68 -5.56 2.33
CA ILE A 151 -0.99 -4.34 1.57
C ILE A 151 -0.19 -4.25 0.26
N GLU A 152 0.97 -4.90 0.16
CA GLU A 152 1.77 -4.93 -1.07
C GLU A 152 1.02 -5.62 -2.21
N ASN A 153 0.38 -6.75 -1.92
CA ASN A 153 -0.45 -7.46 -2.90
C ASN A 153 -1.72 -6.67 -3.23
N VAL A 154 -2.35 -6.06 -2.22
CA VAL A 154 -3.50 -5.16 -2.43
C VAL A 154 -3.10 -3.99 -3.33
N PHE A 155 -1.92 -3.40 -3.12
CA PHE A 155 -1.36 -2.35 -3.97
C PHE A 155 -1.08 -2.83 -5.39
N SER A 156 -0.66 -4.08 -5.59
CA SER A 156 -0.53 -4.66 -6.92
C SER A 156 -1.87 -4.67 -7.67
N VAL A 157 -2.94 -5.13 -7.02
CA VAL A 157 -4.30 -5.15 -7.61
C VAL A 157 -4.82 -3.74 -7.84
N PHE A 158 -4.64 -2.84 -6.87
CA PHE A 158 -5.00 -1.42 -6.98
C PHE A 158 -4.27 -0.74 -8.15
N LYS A 159 -2.94 -0.86 -8.23
CA LYS A 159 -2.12 -0.32 -9.33
C LYS A 159 -2.58 -0.86 -10.68
N SER A 160 -2.91 -2.14 -10.76
CA SER A 160 -3.44 -2.76 -11.97
C SER A 160 -4.79 -2.13 -12.37
N GLY A 161 -5.69 -1.91 -11.41
CA GLY A 161 -6.96 -1.20 -11.60
C GLY A 161 -6.78 0.20 -12.17
N VAL A 162 -5.86 0.98 -11.61
CA VAL A 162 -5.55 2.35 -12.08
C VAL A 162 -5.08 2.31 -13.54
N ARG A 163 -4.13 1.43 -13.86
CA ARG A 163 -3.60 1.30 -15.22
C ARG A 163 -4.67 0.83 -16.20
N ALA A 164 -5.59 -0.04 -15.78
CA ALA A 164 -6.72 -0.47 -16.60
C ALA A 164 -7.69 0.67 -16.89
N PHE A 165 -8.04 1.46 -15.88
CA PHE A 165 -8.91 2.64 -16.04
C PHE A 165 -8.30 3.65 -17.01
N LEU A 166 -7.02 4.00 -16.83
CA LEU A 166 -6.32 4.95 -17.69
C LEU A 166 -6.23 4.45 -19.14
N ALA A 167 -6.03 3.14 -19.34
CA ALA A 167 -6.04 2.54 -20.66
C ALA A 167 -7.42 2.63 -21.33
N ALA A 168 -8.50 2.38 -20.59
CA ALA A 168 -9.87 2.49 -21.10
C ALA A 168 -10.27 3.94 -21.45
N LYS A 169 -9.67 4.93 -20.77
CA LYS A 169 -9.91 6.37 -20.98
C LYS A 169 -8.85 7.06 -21.83
N ARG A 170 -8.04 6.29 -22.56
CA ARG A 170 -6.89 6.80 -23.31
C ARG A 170 -7.25 7.93 -24.28
N ASP A 171 -8.32 7.77 -25.05
CA ASP A 171 -8.68 8.75 -26.09
C ASP A 171 -9.13 10.08 -25.46
N GLU A 172 -9.93 10.02 -24.39
CA GLU A 172 -10.33 11.18 -23.60
C GLU A 172 -9.13 11.89 -22.94
N ILE A 173 -8.13 11.12 -22.49
CA ILE A 173 -6.88 11.67 -21.91
C ILE A 173 -6.02 12.39 -22.97
N LEU A 174 -6.09 11.96 -24.23
CA LEU A 174 -5.34 12.58 -25.33
C LEU A 174 -6.02 13.85 -25.85
N GLN A 175 -7.34 13.95 -25.74
CA GLN A 175 -8.13 15.13 -26.11
C GLN A 175 -8.12 16.16 -24.98
N VAL A 176 -7.11 17.03 -24.97
CA VAL A 176 -6.95 18.07 -23.94
C VAL A 176 -7.78 19.30 -24.30
N PRO A 177 -8.63 19.83 -23.38
CA PRO A 177 -9.38 21.05 -23.60
C PRO A 177 -8.46 22.26 -23.85
N PRO A 178 -8.88 23.25 -24.66
CA PRO A 178 -8.04 24.39 -25.06
C PRO A 178 -7.58 25.27 -23.87
N ASN A 179 -8.31 25.26 -22.75
CA ASN A 179 -8.01 26.06 -21.56
C ASN A 179 -7.24 25.29 -20.47
N GLN A 180 -6.65 24.13 -20.79
CA GLN A 180 -5.98 23.28 -19.81
C GLN A 180 -4.66 22.73 -20.35
N THR A 181 -3.65 22.61 -19.48
CA THR A 181 -2.40 21.95 -19.88
C THR A 181 -2.57 20.44 -19.90
N LYS A 182 -1.78 19.77 -20.76
CA LYS A 182 -1.74 18.28 -20.83
C LYS A 182 -1.45 17.64 -19.47
N ALA A 183 -0.65 18.30 -18.63
CA ALA A 183 -0.27 17.81 -17.31
C ALA A 183 -1.46 17.85 -16.34
N VAL A 184 -2.17 18.98 -16.26
CA VAL A 184 -3.34 19.13 -15.37
C VAL A 184 -4.47 18.20 -15.79
N HIS A 185 -4.74 18.08 -17.09
CA HIS A 185 -5.76 17.15 -17.61
C HIS A 185 -5.45 15.70 -17.22
N ARG A 186 -4.22 15.24 -17.45
CA ARG A 186 -3.77 13.90 -17.03
C ARG A 186 -3.83 13.72 -15.52
N ALA A 187 -3.44 14.73 -14.74
CA ALA A 187 -3.43 14.65 -13.29
C ALA A 187 -4.85 14.40 -12.76
N HIS A 188 -5.84 15.10 -13.31
CA HIS A 188 -7.24 14.87 -12.99
C HIS A 188 -7.68 13.42 -13.28
N TYR A 189 -7.34 12.87 -14.46
CA TYR A 189 -7.66 11.47 -14.78
C TYR A 189 -6.93 10.47 -13.88
N LEU A 190 -5.67 10.72 -13.54
CA LEU A 190 -4.91 9.85 -12.65
C LEU A 190 -5.52 9.82 -11.24
N LEU A 191 -5.86 10.98 -10.67
CA LEU A 191 -6.52 11.05 -9.37
C LEU A 191 -7.90 10.37 -9.40
N ARG A 192 -8.68 10.59 -10.47
CA ARG A 192 -9.97 9.91 -10.66
C ARG A 192 -9.82 8.40 -10.76
N ALA A 193 -8.83 7.93 -11.53
CA ALA A 193 -8.52 6.52 -11.68
C ALA A 193 -8.10 5.89 -10.35
N ALA A 194 -7.26 6.58 -9.57
CA ALA A 194 -6.81 6.17 -8.26
C ALA A 194 -7.98 6.05 -7.27
N LYS A 195 -8.79 7.10 -7.12
CA LYS A 195 -9.97 7.06 -6.22
C LYS A 195 -10.96 5.98 -6.63
N TYR A 196 -11.26 5.86 -7.92
CA TYR A 196 -12.16 4.83 -8.44
C TYR A 196 -11.61 3.43 -8.17
N SER A 197 -10.34 3.18 -8.51
CA SER A 197 -9.72 1.86 -8.34
C SER A 197 -9.58 1.47 -6.87
N MET A 198 -9.23 2.41 -5.99
CA MET A 198 -9.20 2.17 -4.55
C MET A 198 -10.57 1.70 -4.05
N CYS A 199 -11.64 2.36 -4.47
CA CYS A 199 -13.01 2.02 -4.07
C CYS A 199 -13.51 0.69 -4.64
N VAL A 200 -13.19 0.35 -5.89
CA VAL A 200 -13.75 -0.86 -6.55
C VAL A 200 -12.86 -2.09 -6.49
N LYS A 201 -11.56 -1.93 -6.20
CA LYS A 201 -10.60 -3.04 -6.16
C LYS A 201 -10.21 -3.44 -4.75
N VAL A 202 -10.12 -2.49 -3.81
CA VAL A 202 -9.72 -2.79 -2.43
C VAL A 202 -10.97 -3.16 -1.62
N THR A 203 -11.44 -4.39 -1.84
CA THR A 203 -12.62 -4.95 -1.18
C THR A 203 -12.24 -5.70 0.10
N PRO A 204 -13.18 -5.91 1.04
CA PRO A 204 -12.97 -6.78 2.19
C PRO A 204 -12.46 -8.17 1.81
N ASP A 205 -13.07 -8.81 0.81
CA ASP A 205 -12.66 -10.15 0.34
C ASP A 205 -11.23 -10.17 -0.18
N LEU A 206 -10.79 -9.12 -0.89
CA LEU A 206 -9.40 -9.01 -1.33
C LEU A 206 -8.48 -8.88 -0.12
N CYS A 207 -8.77 -7.95 0.80
CA CYS A 207 -7.92 -7.74 1.95
C CYS A 207 -7.82 -8.98 2.86
N ASP A 208 -8.93 -9.70 3.08
CA ASP A 208 -8.95 -10.95 3.83
C ASP A 208 -8.14 -12.04 3.12
N SER A 209 -8.33 -12.20 1.80
CA SER A 209 -7.56 -13.14 0.99
C SER A 209 -6.05 -12.84 1.03
N GLU A 210 -5.65 -11.57 0.91
CA GLU A 210 -4.23 -11.21 0.96
C GLU A 210 -3.64 -11.34 2.38
N ALA A 211 -4.42 -11.03 3.42
CA ALA A 211 -4.02 -11.29 4.81
C ALA A 211 -3.88 -12.80 5.10
N ALA A 212 -4.72 -13.65 4.50
CA ALA A 212 -4.57 -15.10 4.58
C ALA A 212 -3.38 -15.61 3.75
N HIS A 213 -3.09 -14.98 2.62
CA HIS A 213 -1.96 -15.36 1.75
C HIS A 213 -0.62 -15.22 2.46
N THR A 214 -0.43 -14.20 3.31
CA THR A 214 0.81 -14.03 4.09
C THR A 214 1.06 -15.20 5.06
N LEU A 215 0.01 -15.90 5.51
CA LEU A 215 0.13 -17.08 6.39
C LEU A 215 0.92 -18.21 5.72
N SER A 216 0.90 -18.32 4.39
CA SER A 216 1.68 -19.32 3.65
C SER A 216 3.19 -19.15 3.84
N PHE A 217 3.65 -17.94 4.18
CA PHE A 217 5.05 -17.63 4.44
C PHE A 217 5.42 -17.72 5.92
N HIS A 218 4.45 -17.85 6.83
CA HIS A 218 4.70 -17.89 8.27
C HIS A 218 5.56 -19.10 8.66
N ALA A 219 5.27 -20.28 8.10
CA ALA A 219 6.06 -21.49 8.39
C ALA A 219 7.53 -21.29 8.00
N ALA A 220 7.78 -20.81 6.77
CA ALA A 220 9.13 -20.54 6.30
C ALA A 220 9.86 -19.48 7.15
N ALA A 221 9.15 -18.45 7.61
CA ALA A 221 9.70 -17.45 8.50
C ALA A 221 10.03 -18.00 9.91
N LEU A 222 9.19 -18.86 10.46
CA LEU A 222 9.38 -19.49 11.77
C LEU A 222 10.56 -20.45 11.79
N ASP A 223 10.74 -21.20 10.70
CA ASP A 223 11.86 -22.13 10.50
C ASP A 223 13.13 -21.43 9.99
N GLU A 224 13.10 -20.10 9.84
CA GLU A 224 14.24 -19.28 9.38
C GLU A 224 14.77 -19.71 7.99
N HIS A 225 13.87 -20.20 7.14
CA HIS A 225 14.18 -20.52 5.76
C HIS A 225 14.43 -19.26 4.92
N ASP A 226 15.16 -19.44 3.82
CA ASP A 226 15.28 -18.41 2.80
C ASP A 226 13.90 -18.12 2.21
N MET A 227 13.56 -16.84 2.11
CA MET A 227 12.34 -16.41 1.45
C MET A 227 12.70 -15.53 0.26
N LEU A 228 12.02 -15.77 -0.85
CA LEU A 228 12.14 -14.94 -2.04
C LEU A 228 11.60 -13.55 -1.72
N VAL A 229 12.37 -12.55 -2.10
CA VAL A 229 11.90 -11.17 -2.12
C VAL A 229 12.02 -10.77 -3.58
N ASP A 230 10.89 -10.61 -4.24
CA ASP A 230 10.91 -10.14 -5.61
C ASP A 230 11.51 -8.73 -5.60
N GLU A 231 12.56 -8.52 -6.41
CA GLU A 231 13.23 -7.22 -6.58
C GLU A 231 12.31 -6.13 -7.17
N THR A 232 11.03 -6.45 -7.43
CA THR A 232 10.02 -5.55 -7.99
C THR A 232 9.41 -4.58 -6.98
N SER A 233 9.80 -4.64 -5.70
CA SER A 233 9.38 -3.67 -4.67
C SER A 233 10.16 -2.36 -4.66
N ASN A 234 11.09 -2.17 -5.61
CA ASN A 234 11.61 -0.83 -5.90
C ASN A 234 10.75 -0.21 -7.02
N PHE A 235 10.38 1.06 -6.83
CA PHE A 235 9.76 2.04 -7.75
C PHE A 235 8.28 2.39 -7.54
#